data_AF-A0A1E3X2M7-F1
#
_entry.id   AF-A0A1E3X2M7-F1
#
_cell.length_a   1.000
_cell.length_b   1.000
_cell.length_c   1.000
_cell.angle_alpha   90.00
_cell.angle_beta   90.00
_cell.angle_gamma   90.00
#
_symmetry.space_group_name_H-M   'P 1'
#
loop_
_entity.id
_entity.type
_entity.pdbx_description
1 polymer ?
#
loop_
_entity_poly.entity_id
_entity_poly.type
_entity_poly.pdbx_seq_one_letter_code
_entity_poly.pdbx_strand_id
1 'polypeptide(L)'
;MRELEVRSNDYNLQEGWQIAAISYAEFGQWNVVKYIDVYFEGLPETLNLRIYETVNSQTGKEFAIGNLFRFANAGIVEVQTNGDSKHVRINDDPTVLSSKKLNIFLYREGSRYFRILSRVAPAEWFENELEIMSPDSIEYWKDRADWYYKQYVELSLESQLKLRARRSDDYS
;
A
#
# COMPACT_ATOMS: atom_id res chain seq x y z
N MET A 1 35.14 13.19 10.61
CA MET A 1 35.05 12.69 9.22
C MET A 1 34.13 11.49 9.24
N ARG A 2 33.13 11.42 8.35
CA ARG A 2 32.25 10.25 8.22
C ARG A 2 32.46 9.70 6.81
N GLU A 3 32.74 8.42 6.73
CA GLU A 3 32.69 7.68 5.47
C GLU A 3 31.36 6.93 5.37
N LEU A 4 30.84 6.84 4.15
CA LEU A 4 29.63 6.11 3.82
C LEU A 4 29.99 5.08 2.77
N GLU A 5 29.70 3.82 3.05
CA GLU A 5 29.67 2.76 2.04
C GLU A 5 28.28 2.79 1.39
N VAL A 6 28.23 3.10 0.09
CA VAL A 6 27.00 3.04 -0.70
C VAL A 6 27.05 1.75 -1.52
N ARG A 7 26.16 0.80 -1.22
CA ARG A 7 25.99 -0.40 -2.04
C ARG A 7 25.10 -0.08 -3.24
N SER A 8 25.60 -0.31 -4.45
CA SER A 8 24.76 -0.29 -5.66
C SER A 8 24.07 -1.64 -5.80
N ASN A 9 22.81 -1.71 -5.38
CA ASN A 9 21.95 -2.83 -5.78
C ASN A 9 21.19 -2.39 -7.03
N ASP A 10 21.48 -3.02 -8.18
CA ASP A 10 20.69 -2.85 -9.40
C ASP A 10 19.37 -3.60 -9.24
N TYR A 11 18.37 -2.94 -8.66
CA TYR A 11 17.00 -3.44 -8.65
C TYR A 11 16.37 -3.18 -10.03
N ASN A 12 16.01 -4.25 -10.75
CA ASN A 12 15.26 -4.13 -12.00
C ASN A 12 13.78 -3.88 -11.69
N LEU A 13 13.44 -2.65 -11.29
CA LEU A 13 12.09 -2.24 -10.94
C LEU A 13 11.29 -1.87 -12.18
N GLN A 14 10.13 -2.49 -12.34
CA GLN A 14 9.15 -2.18 -13.38
C GLN A 14 7.93 -1.50 -12.76
N GLU A 15 7.38 -0.49 -13.44
CA GLU A 15 6.12 0.14 -13.06
C GLU A 15 4.93 -0.80 -13.31
N GLY A 16 3.88 -0.64 -12.52
CA GLY A 16 2.63 -1.37 -12.63
C GLY A 16 2.40 -2.38 -11.51
N TRP A 17 1.42 -3.25 -11.76
CA TRP A 17 1.01 -4.30 -10.82
C TRP A 17 2.04 -5.44 -10.76
N GLN A 18 2.41 -5.82 -9.55
CA GLN A 18 3.18 -7.03 -9.29
C GLN A 18 2.78 -7.66 -7.95
N ILE A 19 3.00 -8.97 -7.83
CA ILE A 19 2.82 -9.69 -6.56
C ILE A 19 4.14 -9.62 -5.79
N ALA A 20 4.07 -9.22 -4.52
CA ALA A 20 5.22 -9.17 -3.64
C ALA A 20 4.90 -9.85 -2.30
N ALA A 21 5.87 -10.57 -1.75
CA ALA A 21 5.78 -11.15 -0.41
C ALA A 21 6.25 -10.11 0.62
N ILE A 22 5.52 -10.01 1.74
CA ILE A 22 5.85 -9.12 2.84
C ILE A 22 7.00 -9.74 3.64
N SER A 23 8.10 -9.00 3.75
CA SER A 23 9.22 -9.36 4.60
C SER A 23 8.87 -9.09 6.07
N TYR A 24 8.49 -7.85 6.37
CA TYR A 24 8.01 -7.42 7.68
C TYR A 24 7.14 -6.16 7.56
N ALA A 25 6.45 -5.83 8.64
CA ALA A 25 5.70 -4.59 8.77
C ALA A 25 5.88 -4.00 10.17
N GLU A 26 5.73 -2.69 10.29
CA GLU A 26 5.83 -1.98 11.56
C GLU A 26 4.86 -0.80 11.62
N PHE A 27 4.31 -0.55 12.81
CA PHE A 27 3.52 0.66 13.03
C PHE A 27 4.42 1.84 13.36
N GLY A 28 4.03 3.01 12.88
CA GLY A 28 4.59 4.28 13.30
C GLY A 28 3.51 5.34 13.52
N GLN A 29 3.96 6.53 13.89
CA GLN A 29 3.08 7.66 14.13
C GLN A 29 3.70 8.94 13.58
N TRP A 30 2.91 9.73 12.87
CA TRP A 30 3.31 11.03 12.35
C TRP A 30 2.23 12.06 12.68
N ASN A 31 2.59 13.13 13.41
CA ASN A 31 1.65 14.18 13.82
C ASN A 31 0.32 13.61 14.34
N VAL A 32 0.41 12.72 15.32
CA VAL A 32 -0.68 11.92 15.93
C VAL A 32 -1.38 10.87 15.06
N VAL A 33 -1.22 10.91 13.74
CA VAL A 33 -1.82 9.93 12.81
C VAL A 33 -0.98 8.66 12.80
N LYS A 34 -1.62 7.52 13.06
CA LYS A 34 -0.99 6.20 12.96
C LYS A 34 -0.80 5.80 11.50
N TYR A 35 0.26 5.07 11.22
CA TYR A 35 0.48 4.43 9.93
C TYR A 35 1.13 3.07 10.12
N ILE A 36 1.01 2.22 9.11
CA ILE A 36 1.80 0.99 8.98
C ILE A 36 2.73 1.11 7.78
N ASP A 37 4.00 0.77 7.98
CA ASP A 37 4.98 0.56 6.93
C ASP A 37 5.13 -0.93 6.65
N VAL A 38 5.10 -1.30 5.38
CA VAL A 38 5.21 -2.69 4.92
C VAL A 38 6.39 -2.78 3.96
N TYR A 39 7.29 -3.72 4.25
CA TYR A 39 8.49 -3.98 3.50
C TYR A 39 8.36 -5.32 2.78
N PHE A 40 8.90 -5.42 1.57
CA PHE A 40 8.71 -6.58 0.71
C PHE A 40 10.02 -7.28 0.40
N GLU A 41 9.96 -8.60 0.29
CA GLU A 41 11.09 -9.42 -0.14
C GLU A 41 11.53 -9.05 -1.56
N GLY A 42 12.84 -8.94 -1.77
CA GLY A 42 13.42 -8.63 -3.08
C GLY A 42 13.29 -7.16 -3.51
N LEU A 43 12.63 -6.30 -2.74
CA LEU A 43 12.60 -4.85 -2.95
C LEU A 43 13.65 -4.13 -2.09
N PRO A 44 14.13 -2.94 -2.49
CA PRO A 44 15.00 -2.13 -1.65
C PRO A 44 14.32 -1.77 -0.32
N GLU A 45 15.08 -1.72 0.78
CA GLU A 45 14.57 -1.27 2.09
C GLU A 45 14.05 0.16 2.07
N THR A 46 14.51 0.99 1.12
CA THR A 46 14.01 2.34 0.91
C THR A 46 12.66 2.39 0.18
N LEU A 47 12.15 1.27 -0.32
CA LEU A 47 10.91 1.14 -1.07
C LEU A 47 9.86 0.39 -0.25
N ASN A 48 9.32 1.07 0.77
CA ASN A 48 8.22 0.56 1.58
C ASN A 48 6.85 1.06 1.08
N LEU A 49 5.81 0.30 1.44
CA LEU A 49 4.42 0.73 1.35
C LEU A 49 4.03 1.36 2.68
N ARG A 50 3.64 2.64 2.66
CA ARG A 50 3.07 3.31 3.84
C ARG A 50 1.57 3.48 3.68
N ILE A 51 0.80 3.03 4.68
CA ILE A 51 -0.65 3.21 4.76
C ILE A 51 -0.97 3.97 6.03
N TYR A 52 -1.58 5.15 5.89
CA TYR A 52 -2.08 5.93 7.02
C TYR A 52 -3.45 5.42 7.46
N GLU A 53 -3.66 5.40 8.77
CA GLU A 53 -4.94 5.13 9.39
C GLU A 53 -5.99 6.07 8.79
N THR A 54 -7.07 5.50 8.26
CA THR A 54 -8.16 6.29 7.70
C THR A 54 -9.47 5.78 8.29
N VAL A 55 -10.19 6.70 8.91
CA VAL A 55 -11.47 6.41 9.57
C VAL A 55 -12.61 6.91 8.71
N ASN A 56 -13.62 6.06 8.52
CA ASN A 56 -14.87 6.48 7.90
C ASN A 56 -15.60 7.45 8.84
N SER A 57 -15.86 8.68 8.37
CA SER A 57 -16.47 9.73 9.20
C SER A 57 -17.90 9.46 9.64
N GLN A 58 -18.63 8.58 8.94
CA GLN A 58 -20.00 8.22 9.28
C GLN A 58 -20.07 7.08 10.30
N THR A 59 -19.21 6.06 10.14
CA THR A 59 -19.24 4.86 10.98
C THR A 59 -18.21 4.88 12.12
N GLY A 60 -17.24 5.79 12.07
CA GLY A 60 -16.13 5.84 13.02
C GLY A 60 -15.16 4.65 12.91
N LYS A 61 -15.29 3.81 11.89
CA LYS A 61 -14.47 2.60 11.72
C LYS A 61 -13.25 2.87 10.83
N GLU A 62 -12.10 2.39 11.27
CA GLU A 62 -10.88 2.33 10.47
C GLU A 62 -11.08 1.35 9.30
N PHE A 63 -10.56 1.68 8.11
CA PHE A 63 -10.66 0.78 6.96
C PHE A 63 -9.40 0.68 6.09
N ALA A 64 -8.46 1.61 6.18
CA ALA A 64 -7.29 1.60 5.29
C ALA A 64 -6.29 0.53 5.71
N ILE A 65 -5.90 0.51 6.98
CA ILE A 65 -5.02 -0.50 7.56
C ILE A 65 -5.77 -1.83 7.66
N GLY A 66 -7.04 -1.84 8.08
CA GLY A 66 -7.86 -3.05 8.10
C GLY A 66 -7.95 -3.75 6.74
N ASN A 67 -8.01 -3.00 5.63
CA ASN A 67 -7.99 -3.59 4.29
C ASN A 67 -6.65 -4.26 3.95
N LEU A 68 -5.52 -3.78 4.48
CA LEU A 68 -4.23 -4.46 4.30
C LEU A 68 -4.28 -5.89 4.86
N PHE A 69 -4.72 -6.04 6.11
CA PHE A 69 -4.84 -7.35 6.77
C PHE A 69 -5.88 -8.24 6.09
N ARG A 70 -7.03 -7.66 5.73
CA ARG A 70 -8.08 -8.34 4.97
C ARG A 70 -7.55 -8.91 3.65
N PHE A 71 -6.87 -8.10 2.84
CA PHE A 71 -6.37 -8.51 1.53
C PHE A 71 -5.17 -9.46 1.61
N ALA A 72 -4.39 -9.38 2.69
CA ALA A 72 -3.36 -10.37 3.01
C ALA A 72 -3.93 -11.68 3.58
N ASN A 73 -5.26 -11.76 3.80
CA ASN A 73 -5.93 -12.86 4.50
C ASN A 73 -5.19 -13.22 5.80
N ALA A 74 -5.02 -12.21 6.66
CA ALA A 74 -4.19 -12.28 7.85
C ALA A 74 -4.91 -11.66 9.05
N GLY A 75 -4.64 -12.22 10.24
CA GLY A 75 -5.13 -11.66 11.49
C GLY A 75 -6.65 -11.75 11.71
N ILE A 76 -7.44 -12.41 10.87
CA ILE A 76 -8.88 -12.56 11.11
C ILE A 76 -9.10 -13.38 12.38
N VAL A 77 -9.73 -12.77 13.40
CA VAL A 77 -10.02 -13.41 14.69
C VAL A 77 -11.48 -13.86 14.76
N GLU A 78 -12.39 -13.03 14.28
CA GLU A 78 -13.82 -13.28 14.41
C GLU A 78 -14.60 -12.55 13.31
N VAL A 79 -15.62 -13.24 12.78
CA VAL A 79 -16.58 -12.67 11.82
C VAL A 79 -17.98 -12.81 12.39
N GLN A 80 -18.68 -11.68 12.56
CA GLN A 80 -20.07 -11.62 12.99
C GLN A 80 -20.94 -11.12 11.85
N THR A 81 -21.98 -11.88 11.51
CA THR A 81 -22.93 -11.51 10.46
C THR A 81 -24.18 -10.87 11.08
N ASN A 82 -24.46 -9.63 10.69
CA ASN A 82 -25.62 -8.84 11.10
C ASN A 82 -26.44 -8.45 9.86
N GLY A 83 -27.41 -9.29 9.49
CA GLY A 83 -28.17 -9.12 8.24
C GLY A 83 -27.25 -9.14 7.03
N ASP A 84 -27.29 -8.08 6.22
CA ASP A 84 -26.44 -7.93 5.02
C ASP A 84 -25.02 -7.43 5.32
N SER A 85 -24.69 -7.16 6.59
CA SER A 85 -23.38 -6.63 6.99
C SER A 85 -22.57 -7.66 7.76
N LYS A 86 -21.26 -7.69 7.52
CA LYS A 86 -20.30 -8.45 8.32
C LYS A 86 -19.43 -7.50 9.13
N HIS A 87 -19.27 -7.81 10.42
CA HIS A 87 -18.31 -7.18 11.30
C HIS A 87 -17.15 -8.14 11.47
N VAL A 88 -15.93 -7.67 11.21
CA VAL A 88 -14.71 -8.45 11.38
C VAL A 88 -13.88 -7.86 12.50
N ARG A 89 -13.35 -8.72 13.36
CA ARG A 89 -12.29 -8.38 14.31
C ARG A 89 -10.96 -8.92 13.78
N ILE A 90 -9.98 -8.05 13.69
CA ILE A 90 -8.64 -8.36 13.18
C ILE A 90 -7.63 -8.19 14.32
N ASN A 91 -6.75 -9.17 14.50
CA ASN A 91 -5.49 -9.01 15.21
C ASN A 91 -4.55 -8.22 14.30
N ASP A 92 -4.31 -6.97 14.67
CA ASP A 92 -3.49 -6.03 13.90
C ASP A 92 -2.00 -6.12 14.22
N ASP A 93 -1.55 -7.13 14.98
CA ASP A 93 -0.12 -7.39 15.18
C ASP A 93 0.60 -7.53 13.81
N PRO A 94 1.54 -6.64 13.46
CA PRO A 94 2.20 -6.63 12.15
C PRO A 94 2.90 -7.95 11.81
N THR A 95 3.27 -8.76 12.81
CA THR A 95 3.95 -10.04 12.60
C THR A 95 3.08 -11.04 11.82
N VAL A 96 1.75 -10.93 11.88
CA VAL A 96 0.83 -11.81 11.13
C VAL A 96 0.85 -11.57 9.62
N LEU A 97 1.45 -10.45 9.17
CA LEU A 97 1.62 -10.11 7.76
C LEU A 97 2.87 -10.71 7.15
N SER A 98 3.85 -11.15 7.94
CA SER A 98 5.10 -11.72 7.43
C SER A 98 4.82 -12.92 6.52
N SER A 99 5.53 -13.02 5.38
CA SER A 99 5.36 -14.00 4.30
C SER A 99 4.05 -13.92 3.50
N LYS A 100 3.08 -13.09 3.91
CA LYS A 100 1.85 -12.88 3.14
C LYS A 100 2.16 -12.16 1.84
N LYS A 101 1.35 -12.42 0.82
CA LYS A 101 1.51 -11.83 -0.51
C LYS A 101 0.42 -10.84 -0.80
N LEU A 102 0.78 -9.77 -1.48
CA LEU A 102 -0.16 -8.75 -1.98
C LEU A 102 0.14 -8.41 -3.43
N ASN A 103 -0.91 -8.01 -4.15
CA ASN A 103 -0.74 -7.24 -5.38
C ASN A 103 -0.46 -5.79 -4.97
N ILE A 104 0.71 -5.29 -5.39
CA ILE A 104 1.16 -3.92 -5.17
C ILE A 104 1.34 -3.21 -6.50
N PHE A 105 1.09 -1.90 -6.53
CA PHE A 105 1.29 -1.06 -7.71
C PHE A 105 2.51 -0.16 -7.51
N LEU A 106 3.54 -0.38 -8.33
CA LEU A 106 4.74 0.46 -8.36
C LEU A 106 4.59 1.58 -9.37
N TYR A 107 4.95 2.78 -8.96
CA TYR A 107 4.97 3.95 -9.84
C TYR A 107 6.21 4.80 -9.59
N ARG A 108 6.58 5.63 -10.56
CA ARG A 108 7.67 6.59 -10.40
C ARG A 108 7.18 7.89 -9.79
N GLU A 109 7.88 8.35 -8.78
CA GLU A 109 7.80 9.72 -8.28
C GLU A 109 8.97 10.53 -8.85
N GLY A 110 8.73 11.21 -9.97
CA GLY A 110 9.76 11.91 -10.73
C GLY A 110 10.71 10.94 -11.46
N SER A 111 11.91 11.41 -11.81
CA SER A 111 12.83 10.63 -12.66
C SER A 111 13.67 9.58 -11.91
N ARG A 112 13.68 9.59 -10.57
CA ARG A 112 14.68 8.84 -9.77
C ARG A 112 14.12 7.87 -8.76
N TYR A 113 12.88 8.05 -8.31
CA TYR A 113 12.34 7.30 -7.18
C TYR A 113 11.15 6.47 -7.60
N PHE A 114 11.11 5.23 -7.13
CA PHE A 114 9.90 4.43 -7.15
C PHE A 114 9.14 4.62 -5.83
N ARG A 115 7.83 4.45 -5.89
CA ARG A 115 6.95 4.34 -4.74
C ARG A 115 5.95 3.22 -4.96
N ILE A 116 5.41 2.74 -3.85
CA ILE A 116 4.31 1.78 -3.84
C ILE A 116 3.03 2.56 -3.52
N LEU A 117 1.97 2.32 -4.29
CA LEU A 117 0.67 2.91 -4.05
C LEU A 117 0.08 2.40 -2.73
N SER A 118 -0.50 3.28 -1.92
CA SER A 118 -1.10 2.94 -0.63
C SER A 118 -2.37 2.08 -0.73
N ARG A 119 -2.78 1.68 -1.93
CA ARG A 119 -3.93 0.82 -2.21
C ARG A 119 -3.44 -0.45 -2.86
N VAL A 120 -3.57 -1.54 -2.11
CA VAL A 120 -3.17 -2.90 -2.52
C VAL A 120 -4.41 -3.73 -2.86
N ALA A 121 -4.17 -4.88 -3.48
CA ALA A 121 -5.19 -5.89 -3.74
C ALA A 121 -4.70 -7.27 -3.24
N PRO A 122 -5.61 -8.25 -3.03
CA PRO A 122 -5.21 -9.61 -2.72
C PRO A 122 -4.28 -10.18 -3.79
N ALA A 123 -3.26 -10.95 -3.39
CA ALA A 123 -2.32 -11.55 -4.36
C ALA A 123 -2.97 -12.64 -5.21
N GLU A 124 -3.84 -13.43 -4.60
CA GLU A 124 -4.44 -14.62 -5.20
C GLU A 124 -5.85 -14.85 -4.68
N TRP A 125 -6.56 -15.74 -5.36
CA TRP A 125 -7.89 -16.16 -4.97
C TRP A 125 -7.88 -16.80 -3.57
N PHE A 126 -8.85 -16.43 -2.74
CA PHE A 126 -9.10 -17.12 -1.47
C PHE A 126 -10.56 -17.08 -1.06
N GLU A 127 -10.93 -17.98 -0.16
CA GLU A 127 -12.20 -18.00 0.56
C GLU A 127 -11.92 -18.14 2.06
N ASN A 128 -12.60 -17.33 2.87
CA ASN A 128 -12.55 -17.40 4.32
C ASN A 128 -13.94 -17.08 4.92
N GLU A 129 -14.04 -17.05 6.24
CA GLU A 129 -15.32 -16.76 6.94
C GLU A 129 -15.89 -15.37 6.60
N LEU A 130 -15.02 -14.42 6.26
CA LEU A 130 -15.42 -13.06 5.91
C LEU A 130 -15.95 -13.00 4.47
N GLU A 131 -15.25 -13.57 3.50
CA GLU A 131 -15.53 -13.35 2.07
C GLU A 131 -14.84 -14.34 1.12
N ILE A 132 -15.22 -14.23 -0.15
CA ILE A 132 -14.55 -14.86 -1.29
C ILE A 132 -13.90 -13.75 -2.11
N MET A 133 -12.58 -13.77 -2.24
CA MET A 133 -11.84 -12.92 -3.17
C MET A 133 -11.66 -13.64 -4.51
N SER A 134 -12.70 -13.60 -5.35
CA SER A 134 -12.66 -14.11 -6.73
C SER A 134 -11.62 -13.36 -7.59
N PRO A 135 -11.15 -13.93 -8.71
CA PRO A 135 -10.35 -13.17 -9.68
C PRO A 135 -11.00 -11.83 -10.09
N ASP A 136 -12.31 -11.81 -10.30
CA ASP A 136 -13.07 -10.59 -10.59
C ASP A 136 -13.04 -9.59 -9.42
N SER A 137 -13.07 -10.08 -8.18
CA SER A 137 -12.95 -9.23 -6.99
C SER A 137 -11.55 -8.63 -6.87
N ILE A 138 -10.51 -9.41 -7.18
CA ILE A 138 -9.13 -8.93 -7.20
C ILE A 138 -8.97 -7.84 -8.26
N GLU A 139 -9.50 -8.05 -9.47
CA GLU A 139 -9.44 -7.05 -10.53
C GLU A 139 -10.22 -5.79 -10.18
N TYR A 140 -11.41 -5.94 -9.58
CA TYR A 140 -12.17 -4.81 -9.06
C TYR A 140 -11.34 -3.94 -8.08
N TRP A 141 -10.58 -4.55 -7.18
CA TRP A 141 -9.73 -3.82 -6.24
C TRP A 141 -8.53 -3.15 -6.93
N LYS A 142 -7.94 -3.81 -7.94
CA LYS A 142 -6.90 -3.21 -8.78
C LYS A 142 -7.44 -2.01 -9.56
N ASP A 143 -8.60 -2.12 -10.20
CA ASP A 143 -9.26 -1.01 -10.91
C ASP A 143 -9.53 0.19 -9.99
N ARG A 144 -9.94 -0.08 -8.74
CA ARG A 144 -10.18 0.96 -7.73
C ARG A 144 -8.87 1.65 -7.30
N ALA A 145 -7.77 0.92 -7.26
CA ALA A 145 -6.46 1.46 -6.98
C ALA A 145 -5.91 2.26 -8.18
N ASP A 146 -6.08 1.77 -9.40
CA ASP A 146 -5.71 2.45 -10.64
C ASP A 146 -6.50 3.75 -10.83
N TRP A 147 -7.81 3.72 -10.56
CA TRP A 147 -8.63 4.93 -10.55
C TRP A 147 -8.10 5.94 -9.54
N TYR A 148 -7.78 5.51 -8.31
CA TYR A 148 -7.22 6.40 -7.30
C TYR A 148 -5.86 6.98 -7.73
N TYR A 149 -4.99 6.14 -8.31
CA TYR A 149 -3.71 6.59 -8.84
C TYR A 149 -3.90 7.70 -9.88
N LYS A 150 -4.73 7.45 -10.90
CA LYS A 150 -5.01 8.42 -11.97
C LYS A 150 -5.63 9.71 -11.43
N GLN A 151 -6.57 9.62 -10.51
CA GLN A 151 -7.32 10.79 -10.04
C GLN A 151 -6.58 11.64 -9.01
N TYR A 152 -5.65 11.07 -8.25
CA TYR A 152 -5.06 11.79 -7.11
C TYR A 152 -3.53 11.79 -7.12
N VAL A 153 -2.91 10.68 -7.51
CA VAL A 153 -1.45 10.54 -7.43
C VAL A 153 -0.82 11.12 -8.69
N GLU A 154 -1.21 10.63 -9.87
CA GLU A 154 -0.67 11.06 -11.16
C GLU A 154 -0.85 12.57 -11.40
N LEU A 155 -2.06 13.10 -11.17
CA LEU A 155 -2.33 14.54 -11.30
C LEU A 155 -1.49 15.40 -10.35
N SER A 156 -1.23 14.91 -9.13
CA SER A 156 -0.36 15.59 -8.16
C SER A 156 1.09 15.60 -8.64
N LEU A 157 1.58 14.47 -9.17
CA LEU A 157 2.92 14.35 -9.73
C LEU A 157 3.12 15.29 -10.93
N GLU A 158 2.17 15.33 -11.86
CA GLU A 158 2.22 16.26 -12.99
C GLU A 158 2.26 17.73 -12.54
N SER A 159 1.44 18.07 -11.55
CA SER A 159 1.38 19.43 -11.00
C SER A 159 2.72 19.83 -10.38
N GLN A 160 3.35 18.92 -9.64
CA GLN A 160 4.68 19.15 -9.06
C GLN A 160 5.77 19.30 -10.13
N LEU A 161 5.72 18.49 -11.19
CA LEU A 161 6.66 18.59 -12.31
C LEU A 161 6.54 19.93 -13.04
N LYS A 162 5.30 20.38 -13.32
CA LYS A 162 5.04 21.70 -13.93
C LYS A 162 5.56 22.84 -13.06
N LEU A 163 5.38 22.77 -11.74
CA LEU A 163 5.90 23.76 -10.79
C LEU A 163 7.43 23.81 -10.77
N ARG A 164 8.10 22.65 -10.85
CA ARG A 164 9.56 22.56 -10.89
C ARG A 164 10.14 23.13 -12.19
N ALA A 165 9.52 22.83 -13.34
CA ALA A 165 9.96 23.34 -14.63
C ALA A 165 9.88 24.88 -14.70
N ARG A 166 8.79 25.48 -14.18
CA ARG A 166 8.68 26.96 -14.11
C ARG A 166 9.78 27.58 -13.25
N ARG A 167 10.12 26.95 -12.14
CA ARG A 167 11.20 27.44 -11.27
C ARG A 167 12.58 27.31 -11.90
N SER A 168 12.84 26.36 -12.79
CA SER A 168 14.15 26.29 -13.46
C SER A 168 14.35 27.40 -14.50
N ASP A 169 13.27 27.87 -15.12
CA ASP A 169 13.32 28.90 -16.16
C ASP A 169 13.49 30.32 -15.57
N ASP A 170 13.10 30.54 -14.32
CA ASP A 170 13.26 31.83 -13.61
C ASP A 170 14.70 32.09 -13.11
N TYR A 171 15.60 31.11 -13.19
CA TYR A 171 17.01 31.22 -12.76
C TYR A 171 18.03 31.06 -13.91
N SER A 172 17.57 31.08 -15.16
CA SER A 172 18.39 31.04 -16.38
C SER A 172 18.34 32.37 -17.12
#